data_AF-A0A1F5NLC4-F1
#
_entry.id   AF-A0A1F5NLC4-F1
#
_cell.length_a   1.000
_cell.length_b   1.000
_cell.length_c   1.000
_cell.angle_alpha   90.00
_cell.angle_beta   90.00
_cell.angle_gamma   90.00
#
_symmetry.space_group_name_H-M   'P 1'
#
loop_
_entity.id
_entity.type
_entity.pdbx_description
1 polymer ?
#
loop_
_entity_poly.entity_id
_entity_poly.type
_entity_poly.pdbx_seq_one_letter_code
_entity_poly.pdbx_strand_id
1 'polypeptide(L)'
;MEKSFLHFFLGSDPERHRKILKSLKAKADAKRTVTERIADWMTSHFGTMFFLTLNVIIFFLWLLINTGKISGIPIFDPFPFNLLTTVVSLEAIMLAIFVLISQNRAARVDDVREETHLQIDLITEKEVTKVLKLLTTIAEKNGIDLSQDPELQKMLKPVSADDLEKMLEKEIS
;
A
#
# COMPACT_ATOMS: atom_id res chain seq x y z
N MET A 1 15.08 32.57 28.02
CA MET A 1 14.00 32.77 27.02
C MET A 1 14.12 31.79 25.84
N GLU A 2 15.35 31.40 25.46
CA GLU A 2 15.66 30.51 24.32
C GLU A 2 15.17 29.05 24.45
N LYS A 3 15.17 28.47 25.67
CA LYS A 3 14.70 27.08 25.91
C LYS A 3 13.19 26.89 25.73
N SER A 4 12.39 27.96 25.82
CA SER A 4 10.93 27.91 25.67
C SER A 4 10.48 27.93 24.20
N PHE A 5 11.29 28.50 23.31
CA PHE A 5 11.01 28.59 21.89
C PHE A 5 11.26 27.26 21.17
N LEU A 6 12.32 26.54 21.57
CA LEU A 6 12.63 25.21 21.06
C LEU A 6 11.63 24.13 21.50
N HIS A 7 11.06 24.22 22.70
CA HIS A 7 10.04 23.28 23.18
C HIS A 7 8.67 23.48 22.50
N PHE A 8 8.39 24.68 21.96
CA PHE A 8 7.17 24.96 21.19
C PHE A 8 7.27 24.42 19.75
N PHE A 9 8.45 24.51 19.12
CA PHE A 9 8.69 23.97 17.77
C PHE A 9 8.96 22.46 17.73
N LEU A 10 9.56 21.89 18.80
CA LEU A 10 9.83 20.45 18.93
C LEU A 10 8.77 19.70 19.74
N GLY A 11 7.71 20.39 20.18
CA GLY A 11 6.65 19.87 21.04
C GLY A 11 5.55 19.12 20.32
N SER A 12 5.86 18.38 19.26
CA SER A 12 4.93 17.42 18.67
C SER A 12 4.80 16.20 19.60
N ASP A 13 3.95 16.32 20.62
CA ASP A 13 3.67 15.26 21.59
C ASP A 13 3.46 13.89 20.87
N PRO A 14 4.40 12.94 21.02
CA PRO A 14 4.35 11.67 20.29
C PRO A 14 3.11 10.84 20.68
N GLU A 15 2.58 11.03 21.88
CA GLU A 15 1.33 10.39 22.34
C GLU A 15 0.11 10.93 21.59
N ARG A 16 0.12 12.23 21.23
CA ARG A 16 -0.96 12.86 20.47
C ARG A 16 -0.99 12.34 19.03
N HIS A 17 0.17 12.23 18.38
CA HIS A 17 0.30 11.62 17.04
C HIS A 17 -0.17 10.16 17.05
N ARG A 18 0.24 9.38 18.05
CA ARG A 18 -0.16 7.97 18.17
C ARG A 18 -1.66 7.80 18.40
N LYS A 19 -2.29 8.66 19.20
CA LYS A 19 -3.75 8.67 19.41
C LYS A 19 -4.51 9.05 18.14
N ILE A 20 -4.01 10.03 17.39
CA ILE A 20 -4.61 10.43 16.11
C ILE A 20 -4.55 9.26 15.12
N LEU A 21 -3.37 8.66 14.92
CA LEU A 21 -3.19 7.50 14.04
C LEU A 21 -4.08 6.31 14.45
N LYS A 22 -4.17 6.00 15.75
CA LYS A 22 -5.06 4.94 16.25
C LYS A 22 -6.53 5.26 15.99
N SER A 23 -6.97 6.50 16.19
CA SER A 23 -8.37 6.89 15.99
C SER A 23 -8.78 6.93 14.52
N LEU A 24 -7.86 7.31 13.63
CA LEU A 24 -8.06 7.22 12.18
C LEU A 24 -8.13 5.77 11.71
N LYS A 25 -7.21 4.92 12.18
CA LYS A 25 -7.23 3.49 11.87
C LYS A 25 -8.52 2.82 12.37
N ALA A 26 -8.95 3.13 13.59
CA ALA A 26 -10.20 2.62 14.15
C ALA A 26 -11.44 3.09 13.37
N LYS A 27 -11.47 4.33 12.88
CA LYS A 27 -12.57 4.84 12.03
C LYS A 27 -12.57 4.21 10.64
N ALA A 28 -11.39 3.95 10.07
CA ALA A 28 -11.26 3.22 8.81
C ALA A 28 -11.72 1.76 8.97
N ASP A 29 -11.34 1.11 10.07
CA ASP A 29 -11.74 -0.27 10.38
C ASP A 29 -13.26 -0.40 10.66
N ALA A 30 -13.88 0.63 11.24
CA ALA A 30 -15.31 0.65 11.54
C ALA A 30 -16.21 0.73 10.29
N LYS A 31 -15.68 1.20 9.15
CA LYS A 31 -16.40 1.27 7.87
C LYS A 31 -16.24 0.02 7.00
N ARG A 32 -15.48 -0.98 7.45
CA ARG A 32 -15.18 -2.17 6.64
C ARG A 32 -16.40 -3.05 6.44
N THR A 33 -16.73 -3.33 5.19
CA THR A 33 -17.78 -4.27 4.82
C THR A 33 -17.40 -5.71 5.22
N VAL A 34 -18.41 -6.59 5.36
CA VAL A 34 -18.18 -8.03 5.67
C VAL A 34 -17.23 -8.66 4.65
N THR A 35 -17.35 -8.27 3.38
CA THR A 35 -16.48 -8.70 2.27
C THR A 35 -15.02 -8.31 2.48
N GLU A 36 -14.75 -7.10 2.99
CA GLU A 36 -13.38 -6.65 3.28
C GLU A 36 -12.73 -7.41 4.44
N ARG A 37 -13.52 -7.82 5.44
CA ARG A 37 -13.02 -8.65 6.55
C ARG A 37 -12.64 -10.04 6.07
N ILE A 38 -13.44 -10.62 5.19
CA ILE A 38 -13.15 -11.92 4.59
C ILE A 38 -11.89 -11.81 3.72
N ALA A 39 -11.74 -10.75 2.91
CA ALA A 39 -10.54 -10.53 2.10
C ALA A 39 -9.25 -10.41 2.93
N ASP A 40 -9.26 -9.68 4.05
CA ASP A 40 -8.09 -9.57 4.94
C ASP A 40 -7.76 -10.91 5.63
N TRP A 41 -8.78 -11.65 6.07
CA TRP A 41 -8.60 -12.99 6.63
C TRP A 41 -7.99 -13.94 5.58
N MET A 42 -8.51 -13.94 4.36
CA MET A 42 -7.98 -14.75 3.26
C MET A 42 -6.55 -14.37 2.90
N THR A 43 -6.24 -13.08 2.76
CA THR A 43 -4.88 -12.60 2.45
C THR A 43 -3.86 -13.07 3.50
N SER A 44 -4.23 -13.04 4.78
CA SER A 44 -3.35 -13.48 5.87
C SER A 44 -3.17 -15.00 5.97
N HIS A 45 -4.09 -15.82 5.45
CA HIS A 45 -4.03 -17.28 5.56
C HIS A 45 -3.51 -17.97 4.30
N PHE A 46 -3.91 -17.50 3.11
CA PHE A 46 -3.51 -18.10 1.82
C PHE A 46 -2.15 -17.61 1.31
N GLY A 47 -1.64 -16.47 1.81
CA GLY A 47 -0.31 -15.96 1.48
C GLY A 47 0.84 -16.58 2.27
N THR A 48 0.54 -17.49 3.22
CA THR A 48 1.54 -18.05 4.14
C THR A 48 2.16 -19.35 3.62
N MET A 49 3.47 -19.52 3.82
CA MET A 49 4.21 -20.76 3.51
C MET A 49 3.61 -22.00 4.20
N PHE A 50 2.88 -21.80 5.30
CA PHE A 50 2.16 -22.84 6.02
C PHE A 50 1.06 -23.50 5.18
N PHE A 51 0.25 -22.72 4.45
CA PHE A 51 -0.86 -23.25 3.64
C PHE A 51 -0.35 -24.12 2.49
N LEU A 52 0.74 -23.69 1.84
CA LEU A 52 1.42 -24.48 0.82
C LEU A 52 1.92 -25.81 1.38
N THR A 53 2.60 -25.78 2.53
CA THR A 53 3.15 -26.98 3.16
C THR A 53 2.05 -27.97 3.55
N LEU A 54 0.94 -27.48 4.10
CA LEU A 54 -0.23 -28.31 4.44
C LEU A 54 -0.79 -29.01 3.20
N ASN A 55 -0.97 -28.29 2.09
CA ASN A 55 -1.45 -28.87 0.84
C ASN A 55 -0.53 -29.98 0.31
N VAL A 56 0.78 -29.74 0.30
CA VAL A 56 1.77 -30.73 -0.12
C VAL A 56 1.69 -32.00 0.73
N ILE A 57 1.53 -31.86 2.06
CA ILE A 57 1.37 -33.00 2.97
C ILE A 57 0.08 -33.77 2.68
N ILE A 58 -1.04 -33.06 2.45
CA ILE A 58 -2.33 -33.68 2.11
C ILE A 58 -2.20 -34.46 0.80
N PHE A 59 -1.59 -33.89 -0.25
CA PHE A 59 -1.37 -34.59 -1.52
C PHE A 59 -0.48 -35.81 -1.37
N PHE A 60 0.60 -35.68 -0.60
CA PHE A 60 1.51 -36.79 -0.35
C PHE A 60 0.81 -37.93 0.41
N LEU A 61 0.00 -37.60 1.43
CA LEU A 61 -0.77 -38.58 2.20
C LEU A 61 -1.84 -39.25 1.34
N TRP A 62 -2.54 -38.49 0.48
CA TRP A 62 -3.53 -39.02 -0.46
C TRP A 62 -2.90 -40.03 -1.43
N LEU A 63 -1.72 -39.69 -1.97
CA LEU A 63 -0.97 -40.58 -2.85
C LEU A 63 -0.58 -41.87 -2.11
N LEU A 64 -0.02 -41.76 -0.90
CA LEU A 64 0.39 -42.93 -0.11
C LEU A 64 -0.79 -43.87 0.19
N ILE A 65 -1.93 -43.32 0.59
CA ILE A 65 -3.14 -44.11 0.86
C ILE A 65 -3.64 -44.83 -0.40
N ASN A 66 -3.67 -44.12 -1.55
CA ASN A 66 -4.20 -44.69 -2.79
C ASN A 66 -3.18 -45.54 -3.58
N THR A 67 -1.91 -45.61 -3.18
CA THR A 67 -0.93 -46.55 -3.77
C THR A 67 -1.14 -48.02 -3.36
N GLY A 68 -2.11 -48.31 -2.49
CA GLY A 68 -2.47 -49.67 -2.10
C GLY A 68 -1.41 -50.41 -1.27
N LYS A 69 -0.37 -49.73 -0.81
CA LYS A 69 0.70 -50.29 0.02
C LYS A 69 0.34 -50.43 1.50
N ILE A 70 -0.80 -49.87 1.93
CA ILE A 70 -1.27 -49.89 3.31
C ILE A 70 -2.32 -51.01 3.44
N SER A 71 -1.98 -52.06 4.18
CA SER A 71 -2.86 -53.20 4.40
C SER A 71 -4.08 -52.77 5.24
N GLY A 72 -5.29 -52.94 4.70
CA GLY A 72 -6.55 -52.62 5.38
C GLY A 72 -7.32 -51.39 4.88
N ILE A 73 -6.77 -50.60 3.95
CA ILE A 73 -7.47 -49.45 3.35
C ILE A 73 -7.85 -49.77 1.90
N PRO A 74 -9.14 -49.72 1.52
CA PRO A 74 -9.54 -49.88 0.12
C PRO A 74 -9.05 -48.70 -0.73
N ILE A 75 -8.56 -48.99 -1.93
CA ILE A 75 -8.15 -47.97 -2.92
C ILE A 75 -9.42 -47.26 -3.39
N PHE A 76 -9.58 -46.00 -3.01
CA PHE A 76 -10.77 -45.19 -3.32
C PHE A 76 -10.60 -44.33 -4.58
N ASP A 77 -9.38 -43.87 -4.86
CA ASP A 77 -9.03 -43.05 -6.02
C ASP A 77 -7.85 -43.70 -6.77
N PRO A 78 -8.11 -44.68 -7.66
CA PRO A 78 -7.07 -45.35 -8.43
C PRO A 78 -6.37 -44.38 -9.39
N PHE A 79 -5.11 -44.66 -9.72
CA PHE A 79 -4.42 -43.95 -10.80
C PHE A 79 -5.29 -43.98 -12.08
N PRO A 80 -5.66 -42.82 -12.67
CA PRO A 80 -4.96 -41.53 -12.66
C PRO A 80 -5.41 -40.46 -11.62
N PHE A 81 -6.06 -40.84 -10.51
CA PHE A 81 -6.51 -39.93 -9.43
C PHE A 81 -7.53 -38.87 -9.89
N ASN A 82 -8.65 -39.33 -10.47
CA ASN A 82 -9.67 -38.43 -11.01
C ASN A 82 -10.32 -37.57 -9.92
N LEU A 83 -10.59 -38.14 -8.74
CA LEU A 83 -11.23 -37.39 -7.66
C LEU A 83 -10.33 -36.30 -7.12
N LEU A 84 -9.04 -36.62 -6.90
CA LEU A 84 -8.05 -35.64 -6.49
C LEU A 84 -7.96 -34.49 -7.50
N THR A 85 -7.87 -34.82 -8.79
CA THR A 85 -7.76 -33.83 -9.87
C THR A 85 -8.98 -32.90 -9.92
N THR A 86 -10.20 -33.43 -9.75
CA THR A 86 -11.42 -32.61 -9.71
C THR A 86 -11.43 -31.68 -8.50
N VAL A 87 -11.10 -32.18 -7.31
CA VAL A 87 -11.07 -31.34 -6.09
C VAL A 87 -10.01 -30.25 -6.19
N VAL A 88 -8.80 -30.59 -6.62
CA VAL A 88 -7.69 -29.63 -6.76
C VAL A 88 -7.98 -28.57 -7.80
N SER A 89 -8.59 -28.93 -8.93
CA SER A 89 -8.94 -27.95 -9.96
C SER A 89 -10.00 -26.94 -9.46
N LEU A 90 -11.00 -27.41 -8.71
CA LEU A 90 -11.97 -26.53 -8.06
C LEU A 90 -11.31 -25.64 -7.00
N GLU A 91 -10.44 -26.21 -6.17
CA GLU A 91 -9.67 -25.46 -5.17
C GLU A 91 -8.81 -24.37 -5.82
N ALA A 92 -8.10 -24.70 -6.91
CA ALA A 92 -7.27 -23.75 -7.64
C ALA A 92 -8.07 -22.57 -8.21
N ILE A 93 -9.27 -22.82 -8.76
CA ILE A 93 -10.16 -21.75 -9.25
C ILE A 93 -10.61 -20.85 -8.09
N MET A 94 -11.02 -21.43 -6.96
CA MET A 94 -11.41 -20.66 -5.78
C MET A 94 -10.25 -19.79 -5.26
N LEU A 95 -9.05 -20.36 -5.15
CA LEU A 95 -7.84 -19.62 -4.75
C LEU A 95 -7.51 -18.49 -5.71
N ALA A 96 -7.58 -18.73 -7.03
CA ALA A 96 -7.34 -17.70 -8.03
C ALA A 96 -8.31 -16.52 -7.91
N ILE A 97 -9.61 -16.80 -7.69
CA ILE A 97 -10.62 -15.76 -7.46
C ILE A 97 -10.31 -14.99 -6.18
N PHE A 98 -9.93 -15.67 -5.09
CA PHE A 98 -9.57 -14.99 -3.83
C PHE A 98 -8.32 -14.12 -3.98
N VAL A 99 -7.31 -14.58 -4.71
CA VAL A 99 -6.13 -13.79 -5.05
C VAL A 99 -6.54 -12.56 -5.85
N LEU A 100 -7.39 -12.71 -6.88
CA LEU A 100 -7.84 -11.59 -7.71
C LEU A 100 -8.65 -10.55 -6.91
N ILE A 101 -9.53 -11.00 -6.00
CA ILE A 101 -10.27 -10.11 -5.11
C ILE A 101 -9.31 -9.33 -4.20
N SER A 102 -8.31 -10.02 -3.65
CA SER A 102 -7.32 -9.41 -2.75
C SER A 102 -6.43 -8.42 -3.50
N GLN A 103 -6.03 -8.74 -4.72
CA GLN A 103 -5.27 -7.87 -5.62
C GLN A 103 -6.08 -6.63 -6.01
N ASN A 104 -7.34 -6.79 -6.44
CA ASN A 104 -8.21 -5.67 -6.83
C ASN A 104 -8.46 -4.71 -5.64
N ARG A 105 -8.54 -5.26 -4.43
CA ARG A 105 -8.63 -4.44 -3.21
C ARG A 105 -7.33 -3.71 -2.91
N ALA A 106 -6.18 -4.38 -3.03
CA ALA A 106 -4.88 -3.75 -2.83
C ALA A 106 -4.67 -2.61 -3.83
N ALA A 107 -4.95 -2.84 -5.11
CA ALA A 107 -4.90 -1.83 -6.17
C ALA A 107 -5.75 -0.60 -5.82
N ARG A 108 -7.01 -0.77 -5.42
CA ARG A 108 -7.87 0.36 -5.03
C ARG A 108 -7.30 1.16 -3.85
N VAL A 109 -6.69 0.49 -2.87
CA VAL A 109 -6.08 1.17 -1.72
C VAL A 109 -4.84 1.93 -2.15
N ASP A 110 -4.05 1.35 -3.04
CA ASP A 110 -2.86 1.97 -3.60
C ASP A 110 -3.22 3.20 -4.46
N ASP A 111 -4.27 3.12 -5.30
CA ASP A 111 -4.77 4.25 -6.10
C ASP A 111 -5.15 5.45 -5.21
N VAL A 112 -5.95 5.22 -4.17
CA VAL A 112 -6.35 6.29 -3.23
C VAL A 112 -5.16 6.87 -2.48
N ARG A 113 -4.18 6.01 -2.13
CA ARG A 113 -2.97 6.43 -1.45
C ARG A 113 -2.09 7.29 -2.36
N GLU A 114 -1.98 6.91 -3.64
CA GLU A 114 -1.25 7.65 -4.66
C GLU A 114 -1.88 9.02 -4.90
N GLU A 115 -3.20 9.08 -5.12
CA GLU A 115 -3.93 10.36 -5.22
C GLU A 115 -3.71 11.27 -4.01
N THR A 116 -3.73 10.70 -2.80
CA THR A 116 -3.51 11.46 -1.56
C THR A 116 -2.08 11.96 -1.46
N HIS A 117 -1.09 11.13 -1.78
CA HIS A 117 0.32 11.53 -1.79
C HIS A 117 0.57 12.65 -2.79
N LEU A 118 0.05 12.53 -4.03
CA LEU A 118 0.15 13.58 -5.04
C LEU A 118 -0.43 14.91 -4.53
N GLN A 119 -1.58 14.89 -3.86
CA GLN A 119 -2.15 16.11 -3.28
C GLN A 119 -1.26 16.72 -2.19
N ILE A 120 -0.70 15.90 -1.30
CA ILE A 120 0.22 16.36 -0.25
C ILE A 120 1.48 16.97 -0.88
N ASP A 121 2.03 16.36 -1.92
CA ASP A 121 3.21 16.86 -2.61
C ASP A 121 2.95 18.21 -3.27
N LEU A 122 1.79 18.38 -3.93
CA LEU A 122 1.39 19.67 -4.52
C LEU A 122 1.17 20.76 -3.47
N ILE A 123 0.64 20.41 -2.29
CA ILE A 123 0.50 21.36 -1.19
C ILE A 123 1.89 21.74 -0.67
N THR A 124 2.75 20.76 -0.43
CA THR A 124 4.11 20.94 0.06
C THR A 124 4.91 21.83 -0.89
N GLU A 125 4.81 21.62 -2.19
CA GLU A 125 5.45 22.45 -3.21
C GLU A 125 4.97 23.90 -3.16
N LYS A 126 3.66 24.14 -3.02
CA LYS A 126 3.10 25.48 -2.86
C LYS A 126 3.59 26.15 -1.57
N GLU A 127 3.66 25.40 -0.48
CA GLU A 127 4.16 25.90 0.81
C GLU A 127 5.65 26.24 0.74
N VAL A 128 6.48 25.37 0.14
CA VAL A 128 7.91 25.61 -0.09
C VAL A 128 8.11 26.84 -0.98
N THR A 129 7.38 26.94 -2.09
CA THR A 129 7.43 28.12 -2.97
C THR A 129 7.07 29.40 -2.20
N LYS A 130 6.06 29.34 -1.32
CA LYS A 130 5.65 30.47 -0.50
C LYS A 130 6.71 30.85 0.53
N VAL A 131 7.35 29.87 1.17
CA VAL A 131 8.48 30.08 2.08
C VAL A 131 9.64 30.73 1.34
N LEU A 132 10.01 30.23 0.15
CA LEU A 132 11.05 30.83 -0.68
C LEU A 132 10.72 32.29 -1.01
N LYS A 133 9.49 32.59 -1.43
CA LYS A 133 9.05 33.99 -1.69
C LYS A 133 9.22 34.89 -0.46
N LEU A 134 8.84 34.40 0.72
CA LEU A 134 9.01 35.15 1.97
C LEU A 134 10.49 35.38 2.30
N LEU A 135 11.34 34.36 2.11
CA LEU A 135 12.78 34.47 2.32
C LEU A 135 13.41 35.47 1.34
N THR A 136 13.04 35.43 0.06
CA THR A 136 13.49 36.40 -0.94
C THR A 136 13.08 37.81 -0.56
N THR A 137 11.83 38.02 -0.13
CA THR A 137 11.35 39.34 0.32
C THR A 137 12.14 39.85 1.54
N ILE A 138 12.53 38.97 2.46
CA ILE A 138 13.37 39.35 3.62
C ILE A 138 14.79 39.69 3.15
N ALA A 139 15.39 38.89 2.28
CA ALA A 139 16.74 39.12 1.76
C ALA A 139 16.83 40.45 1.01
N GLU A 140 15.87 40.76 0.14
CA GLU A 140 15.76 42.02 -0.58
C GLU A 140 15.68 43.22 0.38
N LYS A 141 14.86 43.12 1.43
CA LYS A 141 14.76 44.18 2.47
C LYS A 141 16.05 44.38 3.26
N ASN A 142 16.92 43.37 3.34
CA ASN A 142 18.23 43.46 3.98
C ASN A 142 19.34 43.87 3.00
N GLY A 143 19.00 44.26 1.76
CA GLY A 143 19.95 44.71 0.75
C GLY A 143 20.72 43.58 0.06
N ILE A 144 20.27 42.33 0.19
CA ILE A 144 20.83 41.18 -0.49
C ILE A 144 20.10 41.03 -1.83
N ASP A 145 20.82 41.24 -2.93
CA ASP A 145 20.28 41.05 -4.28
C ASP A 145 20.32 39.57 -4.68
N LEU A 146 19.14 38.95 -4.77
CA LEU A 146 18.95 37.57 -5.21
C LEU A 146 18.49 37.48 -6.68
N SER A 147 18.43 38.61 -7.41
CA SER A 147 17.93 38.67 -8.79
C SER A 147 18.81 37.90 -9.79
N GLN A 148 20.08 37.67 -9.44
CA GLN A 148 21.08 37.02 -10.27
C GLN A 148 21.09 35.48 -10.12
N ASP A 149 20.28 34.90 -9.24
CA ASP A 149 20.21 33.44 -9.06
C ASP A 149 19.16 32.81 -9.99
N PRO A 150 19.57 32.21 -11.12
CA PRO A 150 18.64 31.61 -12.07
C PRO A 150 17.93 30.37 -11.53
N GLU A 151 18.53 29.66 -10.57
CA GLU A 151 17.94 28.47 -9.95
C GLU A 151 16.78 28.88 -9.03
N LEU A 152 17.01 29.89 -8.18
CA LEU A 152 15.97 30.46 -7.33
C LEU A 152 14.78 30.99 -8.15
N GLN A 153 15.04 31.72 -9.24
CA GLN A 153 13.99 32.22 -10.13
C GLN A 153 13.16 31.09 -10.77
N LYS A 154 13.77 29.92 -10.99
CA LYS A 154 13.06 28.73 -11.46
C LYS A 154 12.19 28.13 -10.35
N MET A 155 12.70 28.05 -9.12
CA MET A 155 11.97 27.50 -7.95
C MET A 155 10.82 28.40 -7.46
N LEU A 156 10.88 29.71 -7.71
CA LEU A 156 9.81 30.66 -7.35
C LEU A 156 8.58 30.58 -8.27
N LYS A 157 8.72 29.93 -9.43
CA LYS A 157 7.61 29.68 -10.34
C LYS A 157 6.76 28.56 -9.75
N PRO A 158 5.45 28.79 -9.51
CA PRO A 158 4.58 27.72 -9.06
C PRO A 158 4.53 26.65 -10.16
N VAL A 159 4.64 25.38 -9.77
CA VAL A 159 4.32 24.29 -10.69
C VAL A 159 2.84 24.37 -11.01
N SER A 160 2.54 24.61 -12.28
CA SER A 160 1.18 24.75 -12.78
C SER A 160 0.59 23.38 -13.13
N ALA A 161 -0.74 23.28 -13.14
CA ALA A 161 -1.42 22.07 -13.59
C ALA A 161 -1.00 21.68 -15.02
N ASP A 162 -0.80 22.68 -15.89
CA ASP A 162 -0.33 22.52 -17.26
C ASP A 162 1.09 21.93 -17.35
N ASP A 163 1.96 22.22 -16.37
CA ASP A 163 3.31 21.64 -16.32
C ASP A 163 3.26 20.16 -15.93
N LEU A 164 2.37 19.80 -15.00
CA LEU A 164 2.13 18.41 -14.60
C LEU A 164 1.50 17.61 -15.74
N GLU A 165 0.52 18.18 -16.44
CA GLU A 165 -0.12 17.56 -17.61
C GLU A 165 0.91 17.26 -18.70
N LYS A 166 1.79 18.22 -19.03
CA LYS A 166 2.90 18.01 -19.98
C LYS A 166 3.92 16.96 -19.51
N MET A 167 4.19 16.89 -18.21
CA MET A 167 5.10 15.86 -17.67
C MET A 167 4.48 14.46 -17.79
N LEU A 168 3.19 14.33 -17.48
CA LEU A 168 2.44 13.08 -17.66
C LEU A 168 2.34 12.66 -19.13
N GLU A 169 2.01 13.59 -20.04
CA GLU A 169 1.95 13.31 -21.49
C GLU A 169 3.30 12.80 -22.03
N LYS A 170 4.41 13.34 -21.52
CA LYS A 170 5.75 12.95 -21.94
C LYS A 170 6.17 11.57 -21.43
N GLU A 171 5.63 11.14 -20.30
CA GLU A 171 5.96 9.86 -19.67
C GLU A 171 5.09 8.71 -20.20
N ILE A 172 3.90 9.03 -20.73
CA ILE A 172 2.97 8.08 -21.35
C ILE A 172 3.25 7.90 -22.86
N SER A 173 3.92 8.85 -23.52
CA SER A 173 4.31 8.80 -24.94
C SER A 173 5.64 8.09 -25.19
#